data_AF-A0A7S0L2V0-F1
#
_entry.id   AF-A0A7S0L2V0-F1
#
_cell.length_a   1.000
_cell.length_b   1.000
_cell.length_c   1.000
_cell.angle_alpha   90.00
_cell.angle_beta   90.00
_cell.angle_gamma   90.00
#
_symmetry.space_group_name_H-M   'P 1'
#
loop_
_entity.id
_entity.type
_entity.pdbx_description
1 polymer ?
#
loop_
_entity_poly.entity_id
_entity_poly.type
_entity_poly.pdbx_seq_one_letter_code
_entity_poly.pdbx_strand_id
1 'polypeptide(L)'
;ATGVGVGVGLAIGLCKVLFGWELIAVLLPLYAVALLLSATMHEQPVGIAWDTAGVTTGEVTTPLILALGMGIAHAVGAPEGFGLLAIASIGPIISVLATHTCLQRAAATSTHIVSPMRSNLRQRTEEEERRRSLSDALENETADLIIGTTPCSSAPTTPKPKHSPRTAETAGFWNVSSSSRLCDDGVEADEGHTY
;
A
#
# COMPACT_ATOMS: atom_id res chain seq x y z
N ALA A 1 -16.39 -3.62 5.35
CA ALA A 1 -15.91 -4.06 6.68
C ALA A 1 -16.24 -3.00 7.74
N THR A 2 -15.68 -1.79 7.64
CA THR A 2 -15.88 -0.67 8.58
C THR A 2 -17.34 -0.39 8.91
N GLY A 3 -18.24 -0.31 7.91
CA GLY A 3 -19.68 -0.08 8.17
C GLY A 3 -20.35 -1.17 9.02
N VAL A 4 -19.95 -2.43 8.84
CA VAL A 4 -20.41 -3.54 9.69
C VAL A 4 -19.84 -3.39 11.10
N GLY A 5 -18.57 -3.01 11.23
CA GLY A 5 -17.93 -2.70 12.51
C GLY A 5 -18.62 -1.57 13.27
N VAL A 6 -18.95 -0.47 12.59
CA VAL A 6 -19.70 0.67 13.17
C VAL A 6 -21.09 0.22 13.59
N GLY A 7 -21.82 -0.52 12.75
CA GLY A 7 -23.16 -1.02 13.09
C GLY A 7 -23.16 -1.93 14.32
N VAL A 8 -22.19 -2.84 14.41
CA VAL A 8 -22.03 -3.72 15.58
C VAL A 8 -21.62 -2.91 16.82
N GLY A 9 -20.67 -1.98 16.70
CA GLY A 9 -20.27 -1.10 17.80
C GLY A 9 -21.43 -0.24 18.31
N LEU A 10 -22.23 0.31 17.40
CA LEU A 10 -23.42 1.08 17.73
C LEU A 10 -24.47 0.20 18.42
N ALA A 11 -24.73 -1.02 17.93
CA ALA A 11 -25.65 -1.95 18.57
C ALA A 11 -25.22 -2.31 20.00
N ILE A 12 -23.93 -2.58 20.23
CA ILE A 12 -23.37 -2.85 21.57
C ILE A 12 -23.51 -1.61 22.47
N GLY A 13 -23.21 -0.42 21.93
CA GLY A 13 -23.35 0.83 22.67
C GLY A 13 -24.82 1.15 23.02
N LEU A 14 -25.77 0.85 22.13
CA LEU A 14 -27.19 0.95 22.42
C LEU A 14 -27.60 -0.04 23.52
N CYS A 15 -27.14 -1.29 23.45
CA CYS A 15 -27.39 -2.27 24.51
C CYS A 15 -26.88 -1.76 25.87
N LYS A 16 -25.69 -1.15 25.92
CA LYS A 16 -25.16 -0.54 27.15
C LYS A 16 -26.08 0.54 27.73
N VAL A 17 -26.65 1.39 26.88
CA VAL A 17 -27.59 2.45 27.32
C VAL A 17 -28.90 1.83 27.83
N LEU A 18 -29.41 0.80 27.16
CA LEU A 18 -30.64 0.11 27.56
C LEU A 18 -30.51 -0.68 28.86
N PHE A 19 -29.38 -1.38 29.05
CA PHE A 19 -29.13 -2.21 30.23
C PHE A 19 -28.52 -1.44 31.42
N GLY A 20 -28.18 -0.16 31.24
CA GLY A 20 -27.62 0.68 32.30
C GLY A 20 -26.22 0.25 32.76
N TRP A 21 -25.45 -0.45 31.92
CA TRP A 21 -24.09 -0.88 32.29
C TRP A 21 -23.12 0.31 32.40
N GLU A 22 -22.16 0.20 33.31
CA GLU A 22 -21.08 1.18 33.43
C GLU A 22 -20.28 1.26 32.13
N LEU A 23 -19.95 2.49 31.72
CA LEU A 23 -19.19 2.74 30.50
C LEU A 23 -17.84 2.01 30.52
N ILE A 24 -17.11 2.13 31.62
CA ILE A 24 -15.76 1.56 31.77
C ILE A 24 -15.81 0.03 31.64
N ALA A 25 -16.84 -0.62 32.18
CA ALA A 25 -16.99 -2.07 32.13
C ALA A 25 -17.12 -2.62 30.70
N VAL A 26 -17.70 -1.85 29.78
CA VAL A 26 -17.84 -2.23 28.36
C VAL A 26 -16.68 -1.70 27.52
N LEU A 27 -16.25 -0.48 27.78
CA LEU A 27 -15.23 0.20 26.98
C LEU A 27 -13.84 -0.41 27.17
N LEU A 28 -13.47 -0.72 28.42
CA LEU A 28 -12.17 -1.29 28.76
C LEU A 28 -11.89 -2.63 28.05
N PRO A 29 -12.77 -3.65 28.10
CA PRO A 29 -12.51 -4.92 27.41
C PRO A 29 -12.50 -4.74 25.88
N LEU A 30 -13.34 -3.89 25.30
CA LEU A 30 -13.31 -3.61 23.88
C LEU A 30 -11.97 -2.99 23.44
N TYR A 31 -11.46 -2.05 24.22
CA TYR A 31 -10.16 -1.42 23.95
C TYR A 31 -8.99 -2.39 24.18
N ALA A 32 -9.07 -3.21 25.23
CA ALA A 32 -8.07 -4.25 25.50
C ALA A 32 -7.98 -5.25 24.32
N VAL A 33 -9.12 -5.67 23.77
CA VAL A 33 -9.14 -6.52 22.57
C VAL A 33 -8.52 -5.80 21.37
N ALA A 34 -8.87 -4.53 21.13
CA ALA A 34 -8.30 -3.76 20.02
C ALA A 34 -6.77 -3.60 20.14
N LEU A 35 -6.26 -3.33 21.34
CA LEU A 35 -4.82 -3.23 21.62
C LEU A 35 -4.11 -4.57 21.50
N LEU A 36 -4.72 -5.65 21.99
CA LEU A 36 -4.15 -7.00 21.89
C LEU A 36 -4.03 -7.42 20.42
N LEU A 37 -5.07 -7.16 19.60
CA LEU A 37 -5.00 -7.40 18.16
C LEU A 37 -3.93 -6.51 17.51
N SER A 38 -3.84 -5.24 17.90
CA SER A 38 -2.83 -4.31 17.36
C SER A 38 -1.40 -4.80 17.68
N ALA A 39 -1.15 -5.31 18.88
CA ALA A 39 0.15 -5.82 19.28
C ALA A 39 0.60 -7.07 18.50
N THR A 40 -0.33 -7.83 17.93
CA THR A 40 -0.01 -9.01 17.09
C THR A 40 0.30 -8.67 15.63
N MET A 41 0.06 -7.42 15.21
CA MET A 41 0.13 -6.99 13.80
C MET A 41 1.34 -6.08 13.54
N HIS A 42 1.75 -6.01 12.27
CA HIS A 42 2.78 -5.05 11.83
C HIS A 42 2.23 -3.62 11.84
N GLU A 43 3.11 -2.61 11.79
CA GLU A 43 2.77 -1.19 11.93
C GLU A 43 1.82 -0.63 10.85
N GLN A 44 1.90 -1.11 9.61
CA GLN A 44 1.05 -0.67 8.50
C GLN A 44 -0.45 -0.89 8.72
N PRO A 45 -0.94 -2.13 8.96
CA PRO A 45 -2.37 -2.38 9.18
C PRO A 45 -2.90 -1.72 10.46
N VAL A 46 -2.05 -1.56 11.47
CA VAL A 46 -2.42 -0.85 12.71
C VAL A 46 -2.69 0.63 12.37
N GLY A 47 -1.78 1.32 11.69
CA GLY A 47 -1.98 2.72 11.30
C GLY A 47 -3.27 2.95 10.51
N ILE A 48 -3.57 2.07 9.55
CA ILE A 48 -4.80 2.14 8.75
C ILE A 48 -6.05 1.90 9.62
N ALA A 49 -6.02 0.95 10.55
CA ALA A 49 -7.15 0.66 11.42
C ALA A 49 -7.50 1.85 12.32
N TRP A 50 -6.50 2.54 12.87
CA TRP A 50 -6.71 3.70 13.74
C TRP A 50 -7.14 4.95 12.97
N ASP A 51 -6.60 5.17 11.76
CA ASP A 51 -7.00 6.30 10.91
C ASP A 51 -8.45 6.17 10.42
N THR A 52 -8.85 4.97 10.00
CA THR A 52 -10.22 4.71 9.53
C THR A 52 -11.27 4.94 10.61
N ALA A 53 -10.95 4.75 11.88
CA ALA A 53 -11.87 5.08 12.97
C ALA A 53 -12.14 6.59 13.05
N GLY A 54 -11.10 7.41 12.93
CA GLY A 54 -11.22 8.88 12.89
C GLY A 54 -12.05 9.37 11.71
N VAL A 55 -11.83 8.80 10.52
CA VAL A 55 -12.60 9.11 9.30
C VAL A 55 -14.09 8.76 9.46
N THR A 56 -14.42 7.68 10.17
CA THR A 56 -15.82 7.29 10.40
C THR A 56 -16.56 8.20 11.38
N THR A 57 -15.86 8.77 12.36
CA THR A 57 -16.35 9.82 13.27
C THR A 57 -16.10 11.22 12.71
N GLY A 58 -16.37 11.41 11.41
CA GLY A 58 -16.28 12.71 10.77
C GLY A 58 -17.20 13.75 11.44
N GLU A 59 -16.99 15.01 11.07
CA GLU A 59 -17.71 16.17 11.61
C GLU A 59 -19.24 16.02 11.55
N VAL A 60 -19.76 15.19 10.64
CA VAL A 60 -21.19 14.89 10.48
C VAL A 60 -21.65 13.73 11.36
N THR A 61 -20.87 12.64 11.46
CA THR A 61 -21.31 11.41 12.15
C THR A 61 -21.28 11.55 13.67
N THR A 62 -20.32 12.33 14.18
CA THR A 62 -20.16 12.56 15.62
C THR A 62 -21.37 13.24 16.26
N PRO A 63 -21.87 14.39 15.77
CA PRO A 63 -23.08 15.01 16.32
C PRO A 63 -24.32 14.13 16.14
N LEU A 64 -24.40 13.36 15.05
CA LEU A 64 -25.51 12.42 14.82
C LEU A 64 -25.57 11.32 15.90
N ILE A 65 -24.44 10.65 16.16
CA ILE A 65 -24.37 9.58 17.18
C ILE A 65 -24.58 10.16 18.58
N LEU A 66 -24.08 11.36 18.85
CA LEU A 66 -24.31 12.04 20.13
C LEU A 66 -25.78 12.40 20.33
N ALA A 67 -26.44 12.99 19.32
CA ALA A 67 -27.87 13.30 19.37
C ALA A 67 -28.71 12.03 19.57
N LEU A 68 -28.36 10.94 18.89
CA LEU A 68 -28.98 9.64 19.06
C LEU A 68 -28.78 9.09 20.49
N GLY A 69 -27.55 9.13 21.00
CA GLY A 69 -27.20 8.65 22.34
C GLY A 69 -27.88 9.44 23.45
N MET A 70 -27.91 10.76 23.34
CA MET A 70 -28.64 11.63 24.26
C MET A 70 -30.14 11.40 24.17
N GLY A 71 -30.72 11.33 22.97
CA GLY A 71 -32.16 11.10 22.79
C GLY A 71 -32.62 9.78 23.41
N ILE A 72 -31.86 8.70 23.20
CA ILE A 72 -32.15 7.41 23.83
C ILE A 72 -31.95 7.50 25.34
N ALA A 73 -30.84 8.07 25.82
CA ALA A 73 -30.56 8.19 27.25
C ALA A 73 -31.68 8.94 27.99
N HIS A 74 -32.20 10.03 27.42
CA HIS A 74 -33.35 10.76 27.96
C HIS A 74 -34.62 9.90 28.02
N ALA A 75 -34.87 9.04 27.02
CA ALA A 75 -36.04 8.17 26.99
C ALA A 75 -35.97 7.03 28.02
N VAL A 76 -34.78 6.48 28.29
CA VAL A 76 -34.59 5.38 29.27
C VAL A 76 -34.24 5.89 30.68
N GLY A 77 -34.06 7.19 30.87
CA GLY A 77 -33.60 7.77 32.14
C GLY A 77 -32.14 7.44 32.47
N ALA A 78 -31.32 7.15 31.46
CA ALA A 78 -29.89 6.91 31.64
C ALA A 78 -29.14 8.24 31.90
N PRO A 79 -28.14 8.25 32.80
CA PRO A 79 -27.48 9.48 33.21
C PRO A 79 -26.65 10.13 32.09
N GLU A 80 -26.06 9.34 31.18
CA GLU A 80 -25.12 9.85 30.17
C GLU A 80 -25.27 9.14 28.80
N GLY A 81 -25.43 9.92 27.73
CA GLY A 81 -25.52 9.43 26.34
C GLY A 81 -24.17 9.34 25.60
N PHE A 82 -23.12 9.97 26.13
CA PHE A 82 -21.80 10.07 25.48
C PHE A 82 -21.10 8.72 25.29
N GLY A 83 -21.41 7.73 26.15
CA GLY A 83 -20.84 6.39 26.06
C GLY A 83 -21.16 5.66 24.74
N LEU A 84 -22.26 6.03 24.07
CA LEU A 84 -22.62 5.47 22.78
C LEU A 84 -21.57 5.79 21.71
N LEU A 85 -21.13 7.05 21.65
CA LEU A 85 -20.10 7.50 20.70
C LEU A 85 -18.76 6.79 20.95
N ALA A 86 -18.37 6.65 22.22
CA ALA A 86 -17.12 6.01 22.60
C ALA A 86 -17.05 4.53 22.17
N ILE A 87 -18.16 3.80 22.32
CA ILE A 87 -18.24 2.39 21.91
C ILE A 87 -18.34 2.27 20.38
N ALA A 88 -19.06 3.21 19.73
CA ALA A 88 -19.21 3.21 18.28
C ALA A 88 -17.88 3.39 17.53
N SER A 89 -16.93 4.19 18.06
CA SER A 89 -15.64 4.44 17.40
C SER A 89 -14.67 3.26 17.45
N ILE A 90 -14.79 2.38 18.44
CA ILE A 90 -13.94 1.18 18.55
C ILE A 90 -14.35 0.08 17.57
N GLY A 91 -15.64 0.02 17.22
CA GLY A 91 -16.19 -0.95 16.25
C GLY A 91 -15.41 -1.03 14.92
N PRO A 92 -15.17 0.08 14.21
CA PRO A 92 -14.40 0.06 12.97
C PRO A 92 -12.94 -0.39 13.15
N ILE A 93 -12.27 -0.04 14.26
CA ILE A 93 -10.89 -0.47 14.54
C ILE A 93 -10.79 -2.00 14.56
N ILE A 94 -11.66 -2.64 15.35
CA ILE A 94 -11.70 -4.10 15.48
C ILE A 94 -12.06 -4.74 14.14
N SER A 95 -13.01 -4.16 13.40
CA SER A 95 -13.42 -4.68 12.09
C SER A 95 -12.29 -4.65 11.05
N VAL A 96 -11.48 -3.59 11.03
CA VAL A 96 -10.33 -3.48 10.12
C VAL A 96 -9.24 -4.48 10.49
N LEU A 97 -8.88 -4.60 11.77
CA LEU A 97 -7.89 -5.57 12.24
C LEU A 97 -8.33 -7.03 11.97
N ALA A 98 -9.61 -7.33 12.20
CA ALA A 98 -10.19 -8.64 11.88
C ALA A 98 -10.16 -8.93 10.37
N THR A 99 -10.53 -7.95 9.56
CA THR A 99 -10.49 -8.08 8.08
C THR A 99 -9.07 -8.27 7.58
N HIS A 100 -8.09 -7.56 8.16
CA HIS A 100 -6.69 -7.72 7.81
C HIS A 100 -6.18 -9.14 8.09
N THR A 101 -6.49 -9.69 9.26
CA THR A 101 -6.14 -11.07 9.63
C THR A 101 -6.80 -12.08 8.68
N CYS A 102 -8.06 -11.85 8.31
CA CYS A 102 -8.77 -12.68 7.34
C CYS A 102 -8.11 -12.63 5.95
N LEU A 103 -7.72 -11.43 5.50
CA LEU A 103 -7.07 -11.21 4.22
C LEU A 103 -5.70 -11.89 4.15
N GLN A 104 -4.90 -11.84 5.22
CA GLN A 104 -3.61 -12.54 5.27
C GLN A 104 -3.76 -14.06 5.09
N ARG A 105 -4.78 -14.65 5.73
CA ARG A 105 -5.09 -16.08 5.58
C ARG A 105 -5.51 -16.43 4.13
N ALA A 106 -6.30 -15.57 3.51
CA ALA A 106 -6.69 -15.74 2.11
C ALA A 106 -5.48 -15.57 1.16
N ALA A 107 -4.63 -14.58 1.39
CA ALA A 107 -3.46 -14.30 0.55
C ALA A 107 -2.38 -15.39 0.63
N ALA A 108 -2.19 -16.00 1.80
CA ALA A 108 -1.28 -17.15 1.95
C ALA A 108 -1.63 -18.30 1.00
N THR A 109 -2.93 -18.45 0.68
CA THR A 109 -3.43 -19.48 -0.25
C THR A 109 -3.15 -19.12 -1.71
N SER A 110 -3.39 -17.85 -2.09
CA SER A 110 -3.24 -17.39 -3.48
C SER A 110 -1.79 -17.32 -3.96
N THR A 111 -0.84 -17.07 -3.06
CA THR A 111 0.59 -16.95 -3.40
C THR A 111 1.14 -18.24 -4.03
N HIS A 112 0.61 -19.40 -3.64
CA HIS A 112 1.01 -20.69 -4.18
C HIS A 112 0.59 -20.90 -5.65
N ILE A 113 -0.46 -20.22 -6.10
CA ILE A 113 -0.97 -20.36 -7.48
C ILE A 113 -0.35 -19.32 -8.41
N VAL A 114 -0.07 -18.12 -7.91
CA VAL A 114 0.48 -17.02 -8.72
C VAL A 114 1.99 -17.17 -8.97
N SER A 115 2.72 -17.83 -8.07
CA SER A 115 4.18 -18.00 -8.19
C SER A 115 4.63 -18.72 -9.47
N PRO A 116 4.05 -19.85 -9.93
CA PRO A 116 4.45 -20.47 -11.19
C PRO A 116 4.13 -19.57 -12.40
N MET A 117 2.97 -18.90 -12.40
CA MET A 117 2.53 -18.04 -13.50
C MET A 117 3.50 -16.86 -13.73
N ARG A 118 3.99 -16.25 -12.64
CA ARG A 118 4.92 -15.11 -12.70
C ARG A 118 6.30 -15.52 -13.25
N SER A 119 6.76 -16.73 -12.92
CA SER A 119 8.03 -17.25 -13.46
C SER A 119 7.94 -17.53 -14.96
N ASN A 120 6.83 -18.07 -15.44
CA ASN A 120 6.61 -18.35 -16.87
C ASN A 120 6.59 -17.07 -17.73
N LEU A 121 5.98 -15.99 -17.23
CA LEU A 121 5.93 -14.71 -17.95
C LEU A 121 7.30 -14.02 -18.05
N ARG A 122 8.11 -14.08 -17.00
CA ARG A 122 9.50 -13.57 -17.04
C ARG A 122 10.35 -14.33 -18.05
N GLN A 123 10.23 -15.66 -18.08
CA GLN A 123 10.97 -16.47 -19.05
C GLN A 123 10.56 -16.16 -20.50
N ARG A 124 9.26 -15.93 -20.74
CA ARG A 124 8.75 -15.53 -22.06
C ARG A 124 9.36 -14.21 -22.54
N THR A 125 9.45 -13.22 -21.66
CA THR A 125 10.06 -11.93 -21.99
C THR A 125 11.56 -12.07 -22.25
N GLU A 126 12.28 -12.84 -21.43
CA GLU A 126 13.70 -13.12 -21.64
C GLU A 126 13.98 -13.90 -22.94
N GLU A 127 13.09 -14.83 -23.33
CA GLU A 127 13.23 -15.57 -24.59
C GLU A 127 12.96 -14.68 -25.82
N GLU A 128 11.94 -13.80 -25.76
CA GLU A 128 11.67 -12.83 -26.83
C GLU A 128 12.80 -11.82 -27.00
N GLU A 129 13.37 -11.34 -25.90
CA GLU A 129 14.49 -10.39 -25.91
C GLU A 129 15.77 -11.01 -26.50
N ARG A 130 16.04 -12.29 -26.19
CA ARG A 130 17.15 -13.05 -26.80
C ARG A 130 16.93 -13.30 -28.29
N ARG A 131 15.69 -13.52 -28.74
CA ARG A 131 15.37 -13.71 -30.16
C ARG A 131 15.55 -12.41 -30.95
N ARG A 132 15.20 -11.26 -30.37
CA ARG A 132 15.41 -9.95 -30.99
C ARG A 132 16.90 -9.64 -31.18
N SER A 133 17.71 -9.81 -30.12
CA SER A 133 19.15 -9.54 -30.23
C SER A 133 19.87 -10.45 -31.23
N LEU A 134 19.37 -11.66 -31.45
CA LEU A 134 19.90 -12.58 -32.47
C LEU A 134 19.50 -12.15 -33.89
N SER A 135 18.30 -11.59 -34.08
CA SER A 135 17.89 -10.98 -35.35
C SER A 135 18.78 -9.78 -35.70
N ASP A 136 19.02 -8.90 -34.74
CA ASP A 136 19.85 -7.70 -34.92
C ASP A 136 21.31 -8.07 -35.26
N ALA A 137 21.84 -9.14 -34.64
CA ALA A 137 23.19 -9.64 -34.94
C ALA A 137 23.30 -10.22 -36.35
N LEU A 138 22.28 -10.96 -36.80
CA LEU A 138 22.22 -11.48 -38.17
C LEU A 138 22.06 -10.36 -39.20
N GLU A 139 21.22 -9.36 -38.92
CA GLU A 139 21.09 -8.17 -39.78
C GLU A 139 22.43 -7.45 -39.91
N ASN A 140 23.17 -7.29 -38.82
CA ASN A 140 24.50 -6.67 -38.85
C ASN A 140 25.53 -7.50 -39.65
N GLU A 141 25.55 -8.82 -39.52
CA GLU A 141 26.43 -9.69 -40.34
C GLU A 141 26.08 -9.61 -41.84
N THR A 142 24.79 -9.60 -42.19
CA THR A 142 24.38 -9.49 -43.59
C THR A 142 24.70 -8.11 -44.18
N ALA A 143 24.62 -7.04 -43.39
CA ALA A 143 24.99 -5.69 -43.81
C ALA A 143 26.48 -5.58 -44.14
N ASP A 144 27.35 -6.16 -43.30
CA ASP A 144 28.80 -6.21 -43.55
C ASP A 144 29.16 -6.98 -44.82
N LEU A 145 28.40 -8.05 -45.13
CA LEU A 145 28.61 -8.87 -46.33
C LEU A 145 28.21 -8.13 -47.63
N ILE A 146 27.15 -7.32 -47.60
CA ILE A 146 26.69 -6.55 -48.77
C ILE A 146 27.53 -5.28 -49.00
N ILE A 147 28.05 -4.66 -47.93
CA ILE A 147 28.85 -3.43 -48.02
C ILE A 147 30.33 -3.71 -48.37
N GLY A 148 30.77 -4.97 -48.35
CA GLY A 148 32.10 -5.35 -48.83
C GLY A 148 33.24 -4.85 -47.93
N THR A 149 32.97 -4.61 -46.65
CA THR A 149 34.00 -4.27 -45.66
C THR A 149 34.36 -5.51 -44.85
N THR A 150 35.21 -6.39 -45.41
CA THR A 150 35.95 -7.34 -44.57
C THR A 150 36.97 -6.56 -43.73
N PRO A 151 36.89 -6.53 -42.38
CA PRO A 151 37.99 -6.04 -41.58
C PRO A 151 39.04 -7.15 -41.52
N CYS A 152 40.27 -6.82 -41.91
CA CYS A 152 41.41 -7.70 -41.67
C CYS A 152 41.57 -8.00 -40.17
N SER A 153 41.53 -9.28 -39.81
CA SER A 153 42.35 -9.95 -38.79
C SER A 153 42.53 -9.27 -37.41
N SER A 154 41.95 -9.85 -36.36
CA SER A 154 42.73 -10.26 -35.17
C SER A 154 41.98 -11.25 -34.28
N ALA A 155 42.76 -12.17 -33.69
CA ALA A 155 42.40 -13.43 -33.04
C ALA A 155 41.99 -13.28 -31.55
N PRO A 156 41.60 -14.37 -30.84
CA PRO A 156 40.72 -14.33 -29.66
C PRO A 156 41.47 -14.13 -28.33
N THR A 157 40.78 -13.56 -27.33
CA THR A 157 41.19 -13.68 -25.91
C THR A 157 40.05 -14.30 -25.07
N THR A 158 40.40 -15.41 -24.42
CA THR A 158 39.58 -16.24 -23.52
C THR A 158 39.03 -15.47 -22.32
N PRO A 159 37.83 -15.83 -21.78
CA PRO A 159 37.35 -15.26 -20.52
C PRO A 159 38.04 -15.93 -19.31
N LYS A 160 38.67 -15.13 -18.45
CA LYS A 160 39.17 -15.56 -17.13
C LYS A 160 37.99 -15.74 -16.15
N PRO A 161 38.03 -16.74 -15.24
CA PRO A 161 37.06 -16.84 -14.16
C PRO A 161 37.46 -15.87 -13.03
N LYS A 162 36.49 -15.18 -12.42
CA LYS A 162 36.69 -14.48 -11.14
C LYS A 162 35.63 -14.91 -10.13
N HIS A 163 36.06 -15.77 -9.21
CA HIS A 163 35.50 -15.86 -7.87
C HIS A 163 35.65 -14.51 -7.13
N SER A 164 34.72 -14.23 -6.19
CA SER A 164 34.88 -13.19 -5.18
C SER A 164 35.99 -13.56 -4.17
N PRO A 165 36.59 -12.59 -3.45
CA PRO A 165 36.05 -12.25 -2.13
C PRO A 165 36.17 -10.78 -1.66
N ARG A 166 35.28 -10.45 -0.73
CA ARG A 166 35.23 -9.46 0.37
C ARG A 166 36.32 -8.38 0.62
N THR A 167 35.77 -7.23 1.06
CA THR A 167 36.05 -6.38 2.26
C THR A 167 36.94 -5.13 2.19
N ALA A 168 36.36 -4.04 2.74
CA ALA A 168 36.93 -2.83 3.38
C ALA A 168 37.68 -1.85 2.45
N GLU A 169 37.62 -0.51 2.55
CA GLU A 169 37.22 0.40 3.62
C GLU A 169 36.98 1.83 3.01
N THR A 170 36.05 2.57 3.61
CA THR A 170 35.93 4.03 3.82
C THR A 170 36.73 5.08 3.01
N ALA A 171 35.99 6.01 2.39
CA ALA A 171 36.07 7.49 2.52
C ALA A 171 35.16 8.08 1.41
N GLY A 172 33.99 8.67 1.70
CA GLY A 172 33.86 10.02 2.24
C GLY A 172 34.09 11.05 1.14
N PHE A 173 33.02 11.64 0.57
CA PHE A 173 32.85 13.10 0.42
C PHE A 173 31.59 13.44 -0.36
N TRP A 174 30.81 14.36 0.20
CA TRP A 174 29.62 14.97 -0.38
C TRP A 174 29.94 15.71 -1.69
N ASN A 175 29.07 15.61 -2.70
CA ASN A 175 28.90 16.76 -3.59
C ASN A 175 27.45 16.92 -4.05
N VAL A 176 26.87 18.03 -3.59
CA VAL A 176 25.61 18.65 -3.99
C VAL A 176 25.94 19.72 -5.03
N SER A 177 25.36 19.64 -6.22
CA SER A 177 25.09 20.79 -7.10
C SER A 177 24.26 20.32 -8.29
N SER A 178 22.99 20.75 -8.38
CA SER A 178 22.54 21.92 -9.16
C SER A 178 22.67 21.66 -10.68
N SER A 179 21.57 21.30 -11.34
CA SER A 179 20.61 22.22 -11.99
C SER A 179 21.13 22.78 -13.32
N SER A 180 20.47 22.40 -14.41
CA SER A 180 19.97 23.21 -15.56
C SER A 180 20.02 22.35 -16.83
N ARG A 181 18.87 22.00 -17.44
CA ARG A 181 18.09 22.82 -18.40
C ARG A 181 18.84 22.96 -19.74
N LEU A 182 18.26 22.43 -20.82
CA LEU A 182 18.12 23.03 -22.17
C LEU A 182 17.96 21.92 -23.22
N CYS A 183 16.71 21.73 -23.66
CA CYS A 183 16.43 21.46 -25.06
C CYS A 183 15.77 22.75 -25.59
N ASP A 184 16.60 23.65 -26.10
CA ASP A 184 16.28 24.59 -27.19
C ASP A 184 16.27 23.76 -28.50
N ASP A 185 15.56 24.06 -29.59
CA ASP A 185 15.02 25.33 -30.07
C ASP A 185 14.10 25.06 -31.31
N GLY A 186 13.26 26.04 -31.66
CA GLY A 186 12.67 26.24 -33.02
C GLY A 186 11.12 26.25 -33.06
N VAL A 187 10.42 27.40 -32.93
CA VAL A 187 10.12 28.45 -33.95
C VAL A 187 9.12 27.94 -35.02
N GLU A 188 7.93 28.49 -35.30
CA GLU A 188 7.48 29.89 -35.46
C GLU A 188 5.92 29.99 -35.47
N ALA A 189 5.41 31.20 -35.15
CA ALA A 189 4.20 31.89 -35.68
C ALA A 189 2.78 31.36 -35.35
N ASP A 190 1.72 32.15 -35.20
CA ASP A 190 1.47 33.60 -35.04
C ASP A 190 -0.07 33.74 -34.82
N GLU A 191 -0.50 34.89 -34.28
CA GLU A 191 -1.90 35.41 -34.18
C GLU A 191 -2.87 34.69 -33.21
N GLY A 192 -3.61 35.33 -32.30
CA GLY A 192 -3.83 36.73 -31.97
C GLY A 192 -4.94 36.80 -30.91
N HIS A 193 -4.81 37.74 -29.97
CA HIS A 193 -5.84 38.56 -29.30
C HIS A 193 -7.32 38.10 -29.47
N THR A 194 -8.20 38.03 -28.47
CA THR A 194 -8.43 38.94 -27.34
C THR A 194 -9.66 38.47 -26.55
N TYR A 195 -9.67 38.81 -25.24
CA TYR A 195 -10.74 38.73 -24.22
C TYR A 195 -10.95 37.39 -23.51
#